data_AF-A0A1G1KLQ4-F1
#
_entry.id   AF-A0A1G1KLQ4-F1
#
_cell.length_a   1.000
_cell.length_b   1.000
_cell.length_c   1.000
_cell.angle_alpha   90.00
_cell.angle_beta   90.00
_cell.angle_gamma   90.00
#
_symmetry.space_group_name_H-M   'P 1'
#
loop_
_entity.id
_entity.type
_entity.pdbx_description
1 polymer ?
#
loop_
_entity_poly.entity_id
_entity_poly.type
_entity_poly.pdbx_seq_one_letter_code
_entity_poly.pdbx_strand_id
1 'polypeptide(L)'
;MIREFLAAVAKNGSLGVLPDIVREYEALADQQKKICRVTIRAPERLSESGVARKLHFRAKVKSERDVRLGGGGAVIEVNDLRVDNSVKMRMERVRQALTN
;
A
#
# COMPACT_ATOMS: atom_id res chain seq x y z
N MET A 1 -7.12 -25.12 17.71
CA MET A 1 -6.42 -24.50 16.58
C MET A 1 -5.40 -23.43 16.98
N ILE A 2 -5.78 -22.21 17.41
CA ILE A 2 -4.78 -21.15 17.75
C ILE A 2 -3.88 -21.53 18.93
N ARG A 3 -4.45 -22.13 19.98
CA ARG A 3 -3.68 -22.57 21.16
C ARG A 3 -2.63 -23.62 20.81
N GLU A 4 -2.95 -24.57 19.94
CA GLU A 4 -2.04 -25.63 19.49
C GLU A 4 -0.94 -25.07 18.59
N PHE A 5 -1.28 -24.14 17.70
CA PHE A 5 -0.32 -23.40 16.88
C PHE A 5 0.69 -22.63 17.75
N LEU A 6 0.20 -21.84 18.72
CA LEU A 6 1.06 -21.11 19.64
C LEU A 6 1.93 -22.05 20.48
N ALA A 7 1.40 -23.18 20.92
CA ALA A 7 2.17 -24.20 21.63
C ALA A 7 3.27 -24.81 20.75
N ALA A 8 3.00 -25.06 19.46
CA ALA A 8 4.00 -25.56 18.52
C ALA A 8 5.10 -24.51 18.22
N VAL A 9 4.73 -23.25 18.00
CA VAL A 9 5.69 -22.15 17.80
C VAL A 9 6.55 -21.93 19.03
N ALA A 10 5.95 -21.99 20.23
CA ALA A 10 6.67 -21.91 21.50
C ALA A 10 7.65 -23.07 21.69
N LYS A 11 7.22 -24.30 21.39
CA LYS A 11 8.06 -25.50 21.46
C LYS A 11 9.28 -25.40 20.54
N ASN A 12 9.13 -24.76 19.38
CA ASN A 12 10.21 -24.55 18.42
C ASN A 12 11.05 -23.28 18.70
N GLY A 13 10.90 -22.63 19.86
CA GLY A 13 11.63 -21.41 20.22
C GLY A 13 11.39 -20.22 19.28
N SER A 14 10.33 -20.30 18.47
CA SER A 14 10.10 -19.43 17.32
C SER A 14 9.09 -18.31 17.62
N LEU A 15 8.88 -17.97 18.89
CA LEU A 15 7.93 -16.92 19.27
C LEU A 15 8.30 -15.54 18.69
N GLY A 16 9.61 -15.29 18.50
CA GLY A 16 10.11 -14.05 17.91
C GLY A 16 9.68 -13.81 16.45
N VAL A 17 9.31 -14.86 15.70
CA VAL A 17 8.85 -14.74 14.30
C VAL A 17 7.34 -14.59 14.16
N LEU A 18 6.59 -14.57 15.27
CA LEU A 18 5.14 -14.35 15.24
C LEU A 18 4.72 -13.08 14.49
N PRO A 19 5.41 -11.92 14.62
CA PRO A 19 5.06 -10.73 13.85
C PRO A 19 5.13 -10.96 12.33
N ASP A 20 6.13 -11.70 11.87
CA ASP A 20 6.27 -12.04 10.44
C ASP A 20 5.17 -12.99 9.98
N ILE A 21 4.82 -13.98 10.80
CA ILE A 21 3.72 -14.91 10.51
C ILE A 21 2.39 -14.17 10.39
N VAL A 22 2.13 -13.20 11.28
CA VAL A 22 0.92 -12.38 11.23
C VAL A 22 0.89 -11.57 9.93
N ARG A 23 2.00 -10.93 9.56
CA ARG A 23 2.12 -10.17 8.31
C ARG A 23 1.83 -11.03 7.08
N GLU A 24 2.38 -12.24 7.04
CA GLU A 24 2.19 -13.19 5.94
C GLU A 24 0.75 -13.70 5.88
N TYR A 25 0.19 -14.07 7.03
CA TYR A 25 -1.21 -14.51 7.14
C TYR A 25 -2.17 -13.43 6.65
N GLU A 26 -1.96 -12.17 7.02
CA GLU A 26 -2.77 -11.06 6.55
C GLU A 26 -2.65 -10.86 5.03
N ALA A 27 -1.46 -11.05 4.47
CA ALA A 27 -1.26 -10.95 3.02
C ALA A 27 -2.03 -12.06 2.27
N LEU A 28 -1.94 -13.30 2.75
CA LEU A 28 -2.69 -14.44 2.22
C LEU A 28 -4.20 -14.27 2.38
N ALA A 29 -4.65 -13.76 3.53
CA ALA A 29 -6.05 -13.48 3.78
C ALA A 29 -6.59 -12.39 2.84
N ASP A 30 -5.81 -11.34 2.58
CA ASP A 30 -6.14 -10.29 1.61
C ASP A 30 -6.21 -10.87 0.18
N GLN A 31 -5.26 -11.72 -0.21
CA GLN A 31 -5.26 -12.41 -1.50
C GLN A 31 -6.50 -13.29 -1.68
N GLN A 32 -6.84 -14.11 -0.67
CA GLN A 32 -8.03 -14.97 -0.71
C GLN A 32 -9.32 -14.15 -0.83
N LYS A 33 -9.39 -13.01 -0.16
CA LYS A 33 -10.54 -12.09 -0.20
C LYS A 33 -10.54 -11.17 -1.43
N LYS A 34 -9.53 -11.29 -2.31
CA LYS A 34 -9.30 -10.41 -3.48
C LYS A 34 -9.24 -8.93 -3.08
N ILE A 35 -8.61 -8.63 -1.95
CA ILE A 35 -8.40 -7.27 -1.43
C ILE A 35 -7.00 -6.81 -1.85
N CYS A 36 -6.92 -5.70 -2.58
CA CYS A 36 -5.65 -5.07 -2.93
C CYS A 36 -5.22 -4.10 -1.84
N ARG A 37 -3.90 -4.04 -1.55
CA ARG A 37 -3.35 -3.01 -0.66
C ARG A 37 -2.96 -1.80 -1.50
N VAL A 38 -3.50 -0.64 -1.13
CA VAL A 38 -3.28 0.62 -1.85
C VAL A 38 -2.68 1.63 -0.91
N THR A 39 -1.51 2.17 -1.24
CA THR A 39 -0.91 3.30 -0.54
C THR A 39 -1.02 4.53 -1.43
N ILE A 40 -1.64 5.60 -0.91
CA ILE A 40 -1.70 6.89 -1.60
C ILE A 40 -0.89 7.92 -0.84
N ARG A 41 0.06 8.54 -1.54
CA ARG A 41 0.84 9.67 -1.07
C ARG A 41 0.40 10.93 -1.80
N ALA A 42 -0.01 11.94 -1.05
CA ALA A 42 -0.47 13.21 -1.57
C ALA A 42 -0.03 14.38 -0.66
N PRO A 43 0.00 15.64 -1.15
CA PRO A 43 0.38 16.81 -0.35
C PRO A 43 -0.47 17.01 0.91
N GLU A 44 -1.72 16.56 0.82
CA GLU A 44 -2.70 16.56 1.89
C GLU A 44 -3.19 15.13 2.15
N ARG A 45 -3.64 14.86 3.37
CA ARG A 45 -4.18 13.54 3.72
C ARG A 45 -5.56 13.38 3.09
N LEU A 46 -5.75 12.29 2.34
CA LEU A 46 -7.01 11.98 1.70
C LEU A 46 -7.85 11.06 2.59
N SER A 47 -9.17 11.13 2.44
CA SER A 47 -10.07 10.18 3.09
C SER A 47 -9.89 8.79 2.47
N GLU A 48 -9.41 7.83 3.27
CA GLU A 48 -9.18 6.44 2.85
C GLU A 48 -10.48 5.78 2.34
N SER A 49 -11.60 6.02 3.02
CA SER A 49 -12.90 5.51 2.61
C SER A 49 -13.40 6.19 1.32
N GLY A 50 -13.14 7.48 1.16
CA GLY A 50 -13.46 8.22 -0.06
C GLY A 50 -12.67 7.73 -1.27
N VAL A 51 -11.39 7.41 -1.08
CA VAL A 51 -10.54 6.79 -2.10
C VAL A 51 -11.01 5.37 -2.41
N ALA A 52 -11.25 4.54 -1.39
CA ALA A 52 -11.64 3.15 -1.57
C ALA A 52 -12.92 3.03 -2.42
N ARG A 53 -13.90 3.95 -2.23
CA ARG A 53 -15.14 4.00 -3.03
C ARG A 53 -14.92 4.32 -4.51
N LYS A 54 -13.80 4.97 -4.86
CA LYS A 54 -13.47 5.34 -6.25
C LYS A 54 -12.71 4.23 -7.00
N LEU A 55 -12.25 3.19 -6.31
CA LEU A 55 -11.55 2.07 -6.91
C LEU A 55 -12.54 1.02 -7.41
N HIS A 56 -12.28 0.45 -8.58
CA HIS A 56 -13.13 -0.60 -9.18
C HIS A 56 -12.89 -2.01 -8.57
N PHE A 57 -12.05 -2.10 -7.53
CA PHE A 57 -11.68 -3.33 -6.86
C PHE A 57 -11.70 -3.13 -5.35
N ARG A 58 -11.81 -4.24 -4.59
CA ARG A 58 -11.78 -4.18 -3.13
C ARG A 58 -10.39 -3.79 -2.68
N ALA A 59 -10.28 -2.73 -1.89
CA ALA A 59 -9.00 -2.19 -1.48
C ALA A 59 -8.95 -1.86 0.02
N LYS A 60 -7.81 -2.16 0.65
CA LYS A 60 -7.39 -1.54 1.90
C LYS A 60 -6.51 -0.35 1.54
N VAL A 61 -7.03 0.85 1.76
CA VAL A 61 -6.35 2.10 1.42
C VAL A 61 -5.63 2.64 2.65
N LYS A 62 -4.34 2.96 2.49
CA LYS A 62 -3.54 3.74 3.45
C LYS A 62 -3.27 5.11 2.85
N SER A 63 -3.68 6.18 3.51
CA SER A 63 -3.35 7.54 3.06
C SER A 63 -2.21 8.14 3.88
N GLU A 64 -1.15 8.52 3.17
CA GLU A 64 0.04 9.17 3.72
C GLU A 64 0.15 10.60 3.16
N ARG A 65 0.45 11.56 4.03
CA ARG A 65 0.77 12.92 3.61
C ARG A 65 2.24 13.01 3.23
N ASP A 66 2.54 13.50 2.03
CA ASP A 66 3.90 13.77 1.56
C ASP A 66 4.03 15.22 1.06
N VAL A 67 4.62 16.07 1.90
CA VAL A 67 4.82 17.50 1.62
C VAL A 67 5.75 17.75 0.44
N ARG A 68 6.60 16.78 0.05
CA ARG A 68 7.51 16.90 -1.10
C ARG A 68 6.75 16.91 -2.43
N LEU A 69 5.49 16.47 -2.43
CA LEU A 69 4.59 16.54 -3.58
C LEU A 69 3.92 17.90 -3.74
N GLY A 70 4.34 18.94 -3.00
CA GLY A 70 3.68 20.24 -2.79
C GLY A 70 3.19 21.04 -4.01
N GLY A 71 3.51 20.64 -5.24
CA GLY A 71 2.89 21.20 -6.45
C GLY A 71 1.50 20.62 -6.79
N GLY A 72 1.09 19.53 -6.13
CA GLY A 72 -0.14 18.79 -6.44
C GLY A 72 0.09 17.43 -7.12
N GLY A 73 -0.99 16.68 -7.29
CA GLY A 73 -0.97 15.30 -7.76
C GLY A 73 -0.81 14.29 -6.62
N ALA A 74 -0.75 13.00 -6.98
CA ALA A 74 -0.61 11.91 -6.02
C ALA A 74 0.24 10.79 -6.61
N VAL A 75 0.87 10.04 -5.71
CA VAL A 75 1.52 8.77 -6.02
C VAL A 75 0.66 7.67 -5.43
N ILE A 76 0.30 6.70 -6.26
CA ILE A 76 -0.52 5.55 -5.87
C ILE A 76 0.33 4.30 -6.05
N GLU A 77 0.46 3.50 -5.01
CA GLU A 77 1.09 2.18 -5.05
C GLU A 77 0.02 1.13 -4.78
N VAL A 78 -0.13 0.19 -5.70
CA VAL A 78 -1.09 -0.94 -5.62
C VAL A 78 -0.28 -2.22 -5.72
N ASN A 79 -0.12 -2.92 -4.59
CA ASN A 79 0.83 -4.03 -4.49
C ASN A 79 2.22 -3.58 -5.01
N ASP A 80 2.70 -4.11 -6.14
CA ASP A 80 3.99 -3.76 -6.76
C ASP A 80 3.89 -2.71 -7.88
N LEU A 81 2.68 -2.27 -8.24
CA LEU A 81 2.47 -1.28 -9.28
C LEU A 81 2.48 0.14 -8.69
N ARG A 82 3.43 0.97 -9.12
CA ARG A 82 3.49 2.39 -8.77
C ARG A 82 3.01 3.26 -9.92
N VAL A 83 1.98 4.06 -9.68
CA VAL A 83 1.48 5.10 -10.57
C VAL A 83 1.82 6.46 -9.99
N ASP A 84 2.71 7.19 -10.68
CA ASP A 84 3.14 8.54 -10.27
C ASP A 84 2.53 9.61 -11.19
N ASN A 85 1.56 10.34 -10.66
CA ASN A 85 0.96 11.49 -11.32
C ASN A 85 1.25 12.80 -10.57
N SER A 86 2.39 12.86 -9.87
CA SER A 86 2.87 14.08 -9.25
C SER A 86 3.19 15.14 -10.32
N VAL A 87 3.11 16.41 -9.92
CA VAL A 87 3.50 17.54 -10.81
C VAL A 87 4.94 17.42 -11.25
N LYS A 88 5.84 16.94 -10.38
CA LYS A 88 7.24 16.66 -10.72
C LYS A 88 7.34 15.72 -11.92
N MET A 89 6.66 14.57 -11.88
CA MET A 89 6.68 13.61 -12.99
C MET A 89 6.01 14.16 -14.25
N ARG A 90 4.95 14.95 -14.13
CA ARG A 90 4.32 15.62 -15.29
C ARG A 90 5.28 16.59 -15.98
N MET A 91 6.01 17.40 -15.21
CA MET A 91 7.01 18.32 -15.78
C MET A 91 8.18 17.58 -16.42
N GLU A 92 8.63 16.48 -15.80
CA GLU A 92 9.68 15.64 -16.37
C GLU A 92 9.27 15.05 -17.73
N ARG A 93 8.05 14.51 -17.84
CA ARG A 93 7.51 14.02 -19.12
C ARG A 93 7.45 15.11 -20.19
N VAL A 94 7.07 16.34 -19.83
CA VAL A 94 7.05 17.48 -20.77
C VAL A 94 8.46 17.84 -21.22
N ARG A 95 9.44 17.89 -20.31
CA ARG A 95 10.85 18.16 -20.65
C ARG A 95 11.41 17.13 -21.63
N GLN A 96 11.14 15.85 -21.38
CA GLN A 96 11.58 14.76 -22.26
C GLN A 96 10.94 14.88 -23.65
N ALA A 97 9.66 15.24 -23.72
CA ALA A 97 8.97 15.45 -25.00
C ALA A 97 9.46 16.67 -25.79
N LEU A 98 10.05 17.68 -25.12
CA LEU A 98 10.61 18.88 -25.76
C LEU A 98 12.08 18.73 -26.15
N THR A 99 12.77 17.71 -25.63
CA THR A 99 14.19 17.45 -25.91
C THR A 99 14.39 16.43 -27.04
N ASN A 100 13.31 15.72 -27.41
CA ASN A 100 13.28 14.79 -28.55
C ASN A 100 12.66 15.45 -29.79
#